data_AF-A0A495JK73-F1
#
_entry.id   AF-A0A495JK73-F1
#
_cell.length_a   1.000
_cell.length_b   1.000
_cell.length_c   1.000
_cell.angle_alpha   90.00
_cell.angle_beta   90.00
_cell.angle_gamma   90.00
#
_symmetry.space_group_name_H-M   'P 1'
#
loop_
_entity.id
_entity.type
_entity.pdbx_description
1 polymer ?
#
loop_
_entity_poly.entity_id
_entity_poly.type
_entity_poly.pdbx_seq_one_letter_code
_entity_poly.pdbx_strand_id
1 'polypeptide(L)'
;MPARAAGIVALLNTRPHATPTLPDTLDNPATAAEVLAPFGQPAGVPLTPGQLDQIRAVRTDLMTVIDAADPEHAERGWTNLSADAADATFRQVFSARGEARLEQVAGDQIIGRIALDVAELVRDNTWSRIRACANEQCRHVFYDTTRSRTQRWDSYETCGNRVNVAAHRARGNRPRG
;
A
#
# COMPACT_ATOMS: atom_id res chain seq x y z
N MET A 1 -3.65 8.47 -11.45
CA MET A 1 -3.30 7.23 -10.72
C MET A 1 -4.40 6.21 -10.96
N PRO A 2 -4.08 4.95 -11.31
CA PRO A 2 -5.11 3.92 -11.49
C PRO A 2 -5.92 3.71 -10.21
N ALA A 3 -7.23 3.42 -10.32
CA ALA A 3 -8.11 3.24 -9.17
C ALA A 3 -7.62 2.15 -8.20
N ARG A 4 -7.15 1.01 -8.72
CA ARG A 4 -6.53 -0.06 -7.93
C ARG A 4 -5.32 0.42 -7.12
N ALA A 5 -4.46 1.25 -7.72
CA ALA A 5 -3.34 1.84 -7.00
C ALA A 5 -3.83 2.78 -5.88
N ALA A 6 -4.95 3.47 -6.08
CA ALA A 6 -5.58 4.31 -5.06
C ALA A 6 -6.08 3.54 -3.86
N GLY A 7 -6.79 2.43 -4.09
CA GLY A 7 -7.18 1.52 -3.00
C GLY A 7 -5.97 1.05 -2.21
N ILE A 8 -4.94 0.52 -2.89
CA ILE A 8 -3.75 -0.01 -2.22
C ILE A 8 -2.98 1.09 -1.45
N VAL A 9 -2.76 2.26 -2.05
CA VAL A 9 -2.10 3.38 -1.37
C VAL A 9 -2.90 3.82 -0.13
N ALA A 10 -4.23 3.94 -0.25
CA ALA A 10 -5.08 4.27 0.89
C ALA A 10 -4.98 3.23 2.01
N LEU A 11 -5.05 1.93 1.67
CA LEU A 11 -4.89 0.83 2.63
C LEU A 11 -3.55 0.90 3.34
N LEU A 12 -2.44 1.07 2.60
CA LEU A 12 -1.11 1.13 3.19
C LEU A 12 -0.95 2.30 4.14
N ASN A 13 -1.58 3.44 3.86
CA ASN A 13 -1.51 4.64 4.70
C ASN A 13 -2.42 4.62 5.93
N THR A 14 -3.23 3.59 6.11
CA THR A 14 -3.93 3.38 7.39
C THR A 14 -3.01 2.95 8.52
N ARG A 15 -1.81 2.43 8.20
CA ARG A 15 -0.85 1.96 9.20
C ARG A 15 -0.32 3.11 10.07
N PRO A 16 0.11 2.81 11.31
CA PRO A 16 0.91 3.77 12.08
C PRO A 16 2.20 4.16 11.33
N HIS A 17 2.42 5.46 11.13
CA HIS A 17 3.60 6.00 10.45
C HIS A 17 3.87 7.46 10.88
N ALA A 18 4.91 8.07 10.32
CA ALA A 18 5.37 9.43 10.62
C ALA A 18 5.93 9.65 12.05
N THR A 19 6.44 10.86 12.30
CA THR A 19 6.98 11.28 13.61
C THR A 19 6.43 12.68 13.96
N PRO A 20 5.62 12.83 15.03
CA PRO A 20 5.15 11.77 15.94
C PRO A 20 4.26 10.74 15.22
N THR A 21 4.23 9.52 15.76
CA THR A 21 3.51 8.39 15.15
C THR A 21 2.01 8.67 15.08
N LEU A 22 1.46 8.62 13.88
CA LEU A 22 0.02 8.62 13.63
C LEU A 22 -0.57 7.26 14.06
N PRO A 23 -1.82 7.22 14.54
CA PRO A 23 -2.46 5.97 14.96
C PRO A 23 -2.77 5.05 13.76
N ASP A 24 -3.10 3.79 14.04
CA ASP A 24 -3.70 2.90 13.03
C ASP A 24 -5.12 3.37 12.75
N THR A 25 -5.37 3.88 11.55
CA THR A 25 -6.68 4.44 11.22
C THR A 25 -7.72 3.36 10.93
N LEU A 26 -7.35 2.07 10.84
CA LEU A 26 -8.32 0.98 10.81
C LEU A 26 -9.03 0.80 12.15
N ASP A 27 -8.52 1.37 13.25
CA ASP A 27 -9.19 1.39 14.55
C ASP A 27 -10.46 2.27 14.53
N ASN A 28 -10.57 3.18 13.55
CA ASN A 28 -11.77 3.97 13.32
C ASN A 28 -12.71 3.24 12.34
N PRO A 29 -13.94 2.85 12.75
CA PRO A 29 -14.85 2.10 11.88
C PRO A 29 -15.27 2.85 10.61
N ALA A 30 -15.37 4.18 10.66
CA ALA A 30 -15.72 4.98 9.48
C ALA A 30 -14.57 4.99 8.46
N THR A 31 -13.34 5.21 8.93
CA THR A 31 -12.15 5.14 8.06
C THR A 31 -11.94 3.72 7.52
N ALA A 32 -12.13 2.69 8.33
CA ALA A 32 -12.04 1.30 7.88
C ALA A 32 -13.06 1.00 6.78
N ALA A 33 -14.32 1.42 6.95
CA ALA A 33 -15.36 1.23 5.94
C ALA A 33 -15.02 1.96 4.62
N GLU A 34 -14.54 3.20 4.70
CA GLU A 34 -14.15 4.00 3.53
C GLU A 34 -12.99 3.36 2.76
N VAL A 35 -11.91 3.03 3.46
CA VAL A 35 -10.68 2.48 2.85
C VAL A 35 -10.91 1.08 2.29
N LEU A 36 -11.79 0.28 2.92
CA LEU A 36 -12.03 -1.10 2.51
C LEU A 36 -13.15 -1.28 1.49
N ALA A 37 -13.95 -0.23 1.23
CA ALA A 37 -15.01 -0.28 0.22
C ALA A 37 -14.52 -0.69 -1.19
N PRO A 38 -13.37 -0.21 -1.71
CA PRO A 38 -12.84 -0.65 -3.00
C PRO A 38 -12.50 -2.15 -3.06
N PHE A 39 -12.25 -2.77 -1.90
CA PHE A 39 -11.94 -4.19 -1.77
C PHE A 39 -13.18 -5.06 -1.51
N GLY A 40 -14.38 -4.49 -1.63
CA GLY A 40 -15.62 -5.24 -1.50
C GLY A 40 -16.18 -5.32 -0.09
N GLN A 41 -15.68 -4.51 0.87
CA GLN A 41 -16.31 -4.41 2.18
C GLN A 41 -17.74 -3.87 2.04
N PRO A 42 -18.78 -4.62 2.49
CA PRO A 42 -20.15 -4.14 2.39
C PRO A 42 -20.40 -2.98 3.35
N ALA A 43 -21.13 -1.97 2.88
CA ALA A 43 -21.52 -0.84 3.71
C ALA A 43 -22.40 -1.29 4.89
N GLY A 44 -22.08 -0.82 6.10
CA GLY A 44 -22.85 -1.12 7.32
C GLY A 44 -22.64 -2.52 7.91
N VAL A 45 -21.81 -3.36 7.28
CA VAL A 45 -21.42 -4.66 7.85
C VAL A 45 -20.15 -4.47 8.67
N PRO A 46 -20.13 -4.80 9.98
CA PRO A 46 -18.93 -4.68 10.78
C PRO A 46 -17.91 -5.78 10.42
N LEU A 47 -16.62 -5.42 10.44
CA LEU A 47 -15.53 -6.39 10.35
C LEU A 47 -15.33 -7.07 11.70
N THR A 48 -15.03 -8.37 11.66
CA THR A 48 -14.60 -9.07 12.87
C THR A 48 -13.17 -8.65 13.26
N PRO A 49 -12.79 -8.74 14.55
CA PRO A 49 -11.41 -8.49 14.96
C PRO A 49 -10.38 -9.33 14.19
N GLY A 50 -10.67 -10.62 13.96
CA GLY A 50 -9.78 -11.50 13.19
C GLY A 50 -9.59 -11.08 11.74
N GLN A 51 -10.64 -10.58 11.07
CA GLN A 51 -10.52 -10.02 9.72
C GLN A 51 -9.69 -8.74 9.71
N LEU A 52 -9.88 -7.85 10.69
CA LEU A 52 -9.04 -6.65 10.82
C LEU A 52 -7.57 -7.03 11.02
N ASP A 53 -7.29 -8.03 11.86
CA ASP A 53 -5.93 -8.50 12.10
C ASP A 53 -5.30 -9.09 10.84
N GLN A 54 -6.05 -9.86 10.04
CA GLN A 54 -5.59 -10.37 8.76
C GLN A 54 -5.32 -9.24 7.74
N ILE A 55 -6.19 -8.23 7.67
CA ILE A 55 -5.96 -7.05 6.82
C ILE A 55 -4.71 -6.28 7.24
N ARG A 56 -4.47 -6.15 8.56
CA ARG A 56 -3.24 -5.53 9.10
C ARG A 56 -2.00 -6.37 8.77
N ALA A 57 -2.09 -7.69 8.79
CA ALA A 57 -1.01 -8.60 8.38
C ALA A 57 -0.65 -8.39 6.91
N VAL A 58 -1.63 -8.50 6.00
CA VAL A 58 -1.45 -8.22 4.56
C VAL A 58 -0.84 -6.83 4.32
N ARG A 59 -1.36 -5.80 5.00
CA ARG A 59 -0.80 -4.43 4.92
C ARG A 59 0.67 -4.38 5.34
N THR A 60 1.06 -5.14 6.36
CA THR A 60 2.44 -5.24 6.84
C THR A 60 3.35 -5.96 5.86
N ASP A 61 2.87 -7.03 5.24
CA ASP A 61 3.63 -7.78 4.22
C ASP A 61 3.84 -6.98 2.95
N LEU A 62 2.83 -6.23 2.50
CA LEU A 62 2.97 -5.29 1.38
C LEU A 62 3.97 -4.16 1.70
N MET A 63 4.02 -3.69 2.94
CA MET A 63 5.06 -2.74 3.37
C MET A 63 6.45 -3.38 3.39
N THR A 64 6.57 -4.65 3.79
CA THR A 64 7.82 -5.41 3.71
C THR A 64 8.34 -5.47 2.28
N VAL A 65 7.46 -5.67 1.30
CA VAL A 65 7.81 -5.61 -0.12
C VAL A 65 8.27 -4.20 -0.54
N ILE A 66 7.56 -3.15 -0.12
CA ILE A 66 7.87 -1.76 -0.49
C ILE A 66 9.21 -1.30 0.10
N ASP A 67 9.50 -1.69 1.34
CA ASP A 67 10.68 -1.30 2.09
C ASP A 67 11.87 -2.25 1.87
N ALA A 68 11.70 -3.31 1.07
CA ALA A 68 12.71 -4.34 0.86
C ALA A 68 14.04 -3.74 0.36
N ALA A 69 15.10 -3.94 1.13
CA ALA A 69 16.46 -3.54 0.76
C ALA A 69 17.14 -4.53 -0.20
N ASP A 70 16.64 -5.76 -0.25
CA ASP A 70 17.15 -6.86 -1.07
C ASP A 70 16.01 -7.80 -1.50
N PRO A 71 16.27 -8.71 -2.47
CA PRO A 71 15.26 -9.63 -2.97
C PRO A 71 14.68 -10.60 -1.92
N GLU A 72 15.47 -10.99 -0.92
CA GLU A 72 15.02 -11.94 0.12
C GLU A 72 13.95 -11.31 1.00
N HIS A 73 14.12 -10.03 1.38
CA HIS A 73 13.10 -9.28 2.11
C HIS A 73 11.80 -9.16 1.31
N ALA A 74 11.90 -8.86 0.01
CA ALA A 74 10.74 -8.78 -0.86
C ALA A 74 10.03 -10.14 -0.99
N GLU A 75 10.80 -11.22 -1.16
CA GLU A 75 10.28 -12.59 -1.29
C GLU A 75 9.48 -13.03 -0.06
N ARG A 76 9.91 -12.65 1.15
CA ARG A 76 9.14 -12.93 2.37
C ARG A 76 7.76 -12.28 2.35
N GLY A 77 7.69 -10.99 2.01
CA GLY A 77 6.39 -10.29 1.90
C GLY A 77 5.49 -10.88 0.82
N TRP A 78 6.05 -11.29 -0.32
CA TRP A 78 5.29 -11.98 -1.36
C TRP A 78 4.80 -13.37 -0.97
N THR A 79 5.63 -14.13 -0.24
CA THR A 79 5.29 -15.46 0.26
C THR A 79 4.12 -15.37 1.25
N ASN A 80 4.18 -14.41 2.18
CA ASN A 80 3.11 -14.21 3.16
C ASN A 80 1.80 -13.78 2.49
N LEU A 81 1.84 -12.82 1.56
CA LEU A 81 0.65 -12.43 0.78
C LEU A 81 0.05 -13.63 0.02
N SER A 82 0.90 -14.49 -0.53
CA SER A 82 0.46 -15.69 -1.25
C SER A 82 -0.22 -16.69 -0.31
N ALA A 83 0.28 -16.83 0.93
CA ALA A 83 -0.34 -17.66 1.96
C ALA A 83 -1.68 -17.09 2.44
N ASP A 84 -1.76 -15.78 2.68
CA ASP A 84 -3.01 -15.11 3.10
C ASP A 84 -4.11 -15.23 2.05
N ALA A 85 -3.74 -15.23 0.76
CA ALA A 85 -4.66 -15.35 -0.36
C ALA A 85 -4.90 -16.80 -0.80
N ALA A 86 -4.33 -17.81 -0.14
CA ALA A 86 -4.33 -19.20 -0.61
C ALA A 86 -5.74 -19.80 -0.74
N ASP A 87 -6.68 -19.39 0.12
CA ASP A 87 -8.07 -19.87 0.09
C ASP A 87 -8.95 -19.11 -0.92
N ALA A 88 -8.42 -18.06 -1.56
CA ALA A 88 -9.17 -17.29 -2.55
C ALA A 88 -9.30 -18.07 -3.86
N THR A 89 -10.54 -18.40 -4.24
CA THR A 89 -10.83 -19.05 -5.52
C THR A 89 -11.41 -18.05 -6.49
N PHE A 90 -10.87 -18.01 -7.72
CA PHE A 90 -11.34 -17.14 -8.78
C PHE A 90 -11.90 -17.92 -9.96
N ARG A 91 -13.03 -17.45 -10.50
CA ARG A 91 -13.61 -17.92 -11.75
C ARG A 91 -13.29 -16.92 -12.86
N GLN A 92 -12.78 -17.42 -13.97
CA GLN A 92 -12.63 -16.62 -15.19
C GLN A 92 -14.01 -16.36 -15.81
N VAL A 93 -14.33 -15.08 -16.01
CA VAL A 93 -15.58 -14.63 -16.64
C VAL A 93 -15.26 -13.82 -17.88
N PHE A 94 -16.01 -14.06 -18.94
CA PHE A 94 -15.92 -13.33 -20.21
C PHE A 94 -17.23 -12.61 -20.49
N SER A 95 -17.16 -11.37 -20.99
CA SER A 95 -18.34 -10.59 -21.38
C SER A 95 -18.56 -10.66 -22.90
N ALA A 96 -19.79 -10.38 -23.34
CA ALA A 96 -20.11 -10.26 -24.77
C ALA A 96 -19.32 -9.16 -25.50
N ARG A 97 -18.67 -8.25 -24.75
CA ARG A 97 -17.79 -7.19 -25.29
C ARG A 97 -16.33 -7.64 -25.44
N GLY A 98 -16.03 -8.91 -25.17
CA GLY A 98 -14.66 -9.44 -25.24
C GLY A 98 -13.79 -9.07 -24.04
N GLU A 99 -14.39 -8.63 -22.92
CA GLU A 99 -13.65 -8.34 -21.69
C GLU A 99 -13.50 -9.61 -20.86
N ALA A 100 -12.32 -9.83 -20.31
CA ALA A 100 -12.01 -10.93 -19.41
C ALA A 100 -11.76 -10.38 -18.00
N ARG A 101 -12.43 -10.94 -16.98
CA ARG A 101 -12.20 -10.59 -15.57
C ARG A 101 -12.18 -11.82 -14.69
N LEU A 102 -11.44 -11.75 -13.59
CA LEU A 102 -11.53 -12.72 -12.51
C LEU A 102 -12.64 -12.31 -11.55
N GLU A 103 -13.49 -13.27 -11.20
CA GLU A 103 -14.53 -13.13 -10.18
C GLU A 103 -14.16 -14.00 -9.00
N GLN A 104 -14.04 -13.42 -7.80
CA GLN A 104 -13.80 -14.22 -6.61
C GLN A 104 -15.09 -14.96 -6.22
N VAL A 105 -14.98 -16.28 -6.04
CA VAL A 105 -16.13 -17.16 -5.73
C VAL A 105 -15.99 -17.86 -4.38
N ALA A 106 -14.81 -17.85 -3.76
CA ALA A 106 -14.58 -18.37 -2.41
C ALA A 106 -13.41 -17.64 -1.71
N GLY A 107 -13.25 -17.86 -0.41
CA GLY A 107 -12.28 -17.19 0.46
C GLY A 107 -12.75 -15.83 0.96
N ASP A 108 -11.93 -15.18 1.79
CA ASP A 108 -12.21 -13.82 2.26
C ASP A 108 -12.18 -12.82 1.09
N GLN A 109 -13.28 -12.09 0.91
CA GLN A 109 -13.48 -11.20 -0.24
C GLN A 109 -12.50 -10.01 -0.24
N ILE A 110 -12.14 -9.49 0.93
CA ILE A 110 -11.24 -8.34 1.04
C ILE A 110 -9.81 -8.77 0.75
N ILE A 111 -9.35 -9.85 1.39
CA ILE A 111 -8.00 -10.36 1.19
C ILE A 111 -7.79 -10.81 -0.26
N GLY A 112 -8.74 -11.58 -0.80
CA GLY A 112 -8.70 -11.99 -2.20
C GLY A 112 -8.71 -10.80 -3.16
N ARG A 113 -9.50 -9.75 -2.88
CA ARG A 113 -9.50 -8.55 -3.72
C ARG A 113 -8.22 -7.73 -3.62
N ILE A 114 -7.64 -7.59 -2.43
CA ILE A 114 -6.32 -6.94 -2.25
C ILE A 114 -5.26 -7.71 -3.05
N ALA A 115 -5.21 -9.02 -2.92
CA ALA A 115 -4.25 -9.86 -3.64
C ALA A 115 -4.41 -9.75 -5.16
N LEU A 116 -5.66 -9.75 -5.66
CA LEU A 116 -5.95 -9.56 -7.09
C LEU A 116 -5.51 -8.17 -7.58
N ASP A 117 -5.84 -7.10 -6.86
CA ASP A 117 -5.45 -5.73 -7.23
C ASP A 117 -3.91 -5.58 -7.26
N VAL A 118 -3.21 -6.19 -6.30
CA VAL A 118 -1.74 -6.23 -6.26
C VAL A 118 -1.17 -7.04 -7.43
N ALA A 119 -1.73 -8.22 -7.74
CA ALA A 119 -1.30 -9.03 -8.87
C ALA A 119 -1.48 -8.29 -10.20
N GLU A 120 -2.58 -7.54 -10.38
CA GLU A 120 -2.79 -6.69 -11.55
C GLU A 120 -1.75 -5.57 -11.63
N LEU A 121 -1.45 -4.89 -10.51
CA LEU A 121 -0.40 -3.86 -10.48
C LEU A 121 0.99 -4.42 -10.83
N VAL A 122 1.31 -5.63 -10.39
CA VAL A 122 2.55 -6.33 -10.72
C VAL A 122 2.58 -6.68 -12.21
N ARG A 123 1.51 -7.30 -12.74
CA ARG A 123 1.39 -7.65 -14.16
C ARG A 123 1.51 -6.43 -15.08
N ASP A 124 0.92 -5.31 -14.68
CA ASP A 124 0.94 -4.05 -15.42
C ASP A 124 2.29 -3.30 -15.25
N ASN A 125 3.24 -3.84 -14.50
CA ASN A 125 4.53 -3.22 -14.16
C ASN A 125 4.37 -1.82 -13.53
N THR A 126 3.33 -1.67 -12.70
CA THR A 126 3.00 -0.43 -11.99
C THR A 126 3.13 -0.53 -10.47
N TRP A 127 3.30 -1.73 -9.91
CA TRP A 127 3.60 -1.93 -8.49
C TRP A 127 4.80 -1.10 -8.01
N SER A 128 5.88 -1.07 -8.80
CA SER A 128 7.10 -0.29 -8.53
C SER A 128 6.92 1.24 -8.45
N ARG A 129 5.73 1.74 -8.81
CA ARG A 129 5.36 3.15 -8.63
C ARG A 129 4.78 3.43 -7.24
N ILE A 130 4.29 2.42 -6.51
CA ILE A 130 3.88 2.57 -5.11
C ILE A 130 5.15 2.59 -4.25
N ARG A 131 5.36 3.69 -3.52
CA ARG A 131 6.59 3.96 -2.78
C ARG A 131 6.30 4.60 -1.44
N ALA A 132 7.12 4.33 -0.44
CA ALA A 132 7.12 5.12 0.79
C ALA A 132 7.94 6.41 0.61
N CYS A 133 7.48 7.51 1.22
CA CYS A 133 8.21 8.77 1.24
C CYS A 133 9.60 8.59 1.88
N ALA A 134 10.65 9.06 1.19
CA ALA A 134 12.04 8.98 1.65
C ALA A 134 12.37 9.92 2.82
N ASN A 135 11.42 10.76 3.25
CA ASN A 135 11.53 11.46 4.53
C ASN A 135 11.14 10.49 5.66
N GLU A 136 12.12 10.07 6.47
CA GLU A 136 11.93 9.12 7.57
C GLU A 136 10.90 9.58 8.62
N GLN A 137 10.71 10.89 8.77
CA GLN A 137 9.69 11.46 9.66
C GLN A 137 8.28 11.45 9.05
N CYS A 138 8.14 11.11 7.77
CA CYS A 138 6.87 11.06 7.06
C CYS A 138 6.51 9.61 6.72
N ARG A 139 7.27 8.93 5.87
CA ARG A 139 7.00 7.56 5.39
C ARG A 139 5.61 7.34 4.77
N HIS A 140 4.85 8.38 4.47
CA HIS A 140 3.57 8.27 3.75
C HIS A 140 3.79 7.58 2.39
N VAL A 141 2.93 6.62 2.05
CA VAL A 141 2.98 5.89 0.79
C VAL A 141 2.29 6.72 -0.30
N PHE A 142 2.88 6.76 -1.48
CA PHE A 142 2.37 7.49 -2.62
C PHE A 142 2.57 6.68 -3.91
N TYR A 143 1.93 7.11 -4.99
CA TYR A 143 2.15 6.58 -6.32
C TYR A 143 2.98 7.57 -7.15
N ASP A 144 4.13 7.11 -7.64
CA ASP A 144 5.01 7.89 -8.51
C ASP A 144 4.35 8.12 -9.88
N THR A 145 3.85 9.34 -10.07
CA THR A 145 3.22 9.80 -11.31
C THR A 145 4.23 10.36 -12.31
N THR A 146 5.50 10.46 -11.94
CA THR A 146 6.55 10.97 -12.83
C THR A 146 6.82 9.99 -13.97
N ARG A 147 7.19 10.55 -15.12
CA ARG A 147 7.58 9.76 -16.30
C ARG A 147 8.84 8.95 -16.01
N SER A 148 9.80 9.52 -15.29
CA SER A 148 11.12 8.93 -14.99
C SER A 148 11.11 7.91 -13.85
N ARG A 149 10.01 7.78 -13.09
CA ARG A 149 9.93 6.92 -11.90
C ARG A 149 10.99 7.27 -10.83
N THR A 150 11.23 8.56 -10.65
CA THR A 150 12.27 9.08 -9.73
C THR A 150 11.71 9.86 -8.56
N GLN A 151 10.39 9.87 -8.36
CA GLN A 151 9.81 10.57 -7.21
C GLN A 151 10.26 9.86 -5.93
N ARG A 152 10.84 10.65 -5.01
CA ARG A 152 11.36 10.17 -3.71
C ARG A 152 10.48 10.59 -2.54
N TRP A 153 9.68 11.64 -2.70
CA TRP A 153 8.84 12.19 -1.65
C TRP A 153 7.40 12.27 -2.14
N ASP A 154 6.46 12.04 -1.23
CA ASP A 154 5.02 12.20 -1.47
C ASP A 154 4.69 13.64 -1.91
N SER A 155 5.33 14.64 -1.27
CA SER A 155 5.30 16.03 -1.66
C SER A 155 6.71 16.63 -1.61
N TYR A 156 7.14 17.25 -2.70
CA TYR A 156 8.41 17.98 -2.69
C TYR A 156 8.34 19.21 -1.78
N GLU A 157 7.22 19.93 -1.79
CA GLU A 157 7.04 21.16 -1.01
C GLU A 157 7.11 20.91 0.49
N THR A 158 6.54 19.80 0.96
CA THR A 158 6.47 19.46 2.39
C THR A 158 7.64 18.59 2.84
N CYS A 159 7.93 17.51 2.13
CA CYS A 159 8.93 16.52 2.55
C CYS A 159 10.29 16.75 1.90
N GLY A 160 10.33 17.03 0.59
CA GLY A 160 11.59 17.29 -0.12
C GLY A 160 12.34 18.52 0.40
N ASN A 161 11.64 19.65 0.50
CA ASN A 161 12.19 20.89 1.04
C ASN A 161 12.67 20.73 2.48
N ARG A 162 11.89 20.07 3.35
CA ARG A 162 12.25 19.84 4.75
C ARG A 162 13.55 19.05 4.90
N VAL A 163 13.71 17.97 4.14
CA VAL A 163 14.95 17.16 4.12
C VAL A 163 16.13 18.00 3.61
N ASN A 164 15.96 18.75 2.52
CA ASN A 164 17.02 19.58 1.94
C ASN A 164 17.48 20.70 2.88
N VAL A 165 16.54 21.39 3.54
CA VAL A 165 16.85 22.45 4.51
C VAL A 165 17.57 21.89 5.73
N ALA A 166 17.13 20.76 6.28
CA ALA A 166 17.81 20.09 7.39
C ALA A 166 19.25 19.72 7.03
N ALA A 167 19.46 19.14 5.85
CA ALA A 167 20.80 18.78 5.36
C ALA A 167 21.69 20.02 5.14
N HIS A 168 21.14 21.13 4.64
CA HIS A 168 21.89 22.39 4.49
C HIS A 168 22.34 22.93 5.85
N ARG A 169 21.45 22.97 6.86
CA ARG A 169 21.78 23.41 8.23
C ARG A 169 22.86 22.54 8.87
N ALA A 170 22.78 21.22 8.70
CA ALA A 170 23.80 20.30 9.22
C ALA A 170 25.19 20.55 8.61
N ARG A 171 25.26 20.91 7.32
CA ARG A 171 26.54 21.28 6.67
C ARG A 171 27.05 22.65 7.11
N GLY A 172 26.17 23.62 7.31
CA GLY A 172 26.53 24.97 7.76
C GLY A 172 27.02 25.05 9.21
N ASN A 173 26.66 24.06 10.03
CA ASN A 173 27.07 23.97 11.44
C ASN A 173 28.36 23.14 11.67
N ARG A 174 29.06 22.76 10.60
CA ARG A 174 30.36 22.08 10.73
C ARG A 174 31.42 23.15 11.01
N PRO A 175 32.08 23.17 12.20
CA PRO A 175 33.09 24.17 12.49
C PRO A 175 34.18 24.10 11.43
N ARG A 176 34.55 25.25 10.87
CA ARG A 176 35.75 25.37 10.05
C ARG A 176 36.92 25.15 10.99
N GLY A 177 37.56 23.98 10.88
CA GLY A 177 38.88 23.75 11.47
C GLY A 177 39.91 24.67 10.85
#